data_AF-A0A2G5QJ35-F1
#
_entry.id   AF-A0A2G5QJ35-F1
#
_cell.length_a   1.000
_cell.length_b   1.000
_cell.length_c   1.000
_cell.angle_alpha   90.00
_cell.angle_beta   90.00
_cell.angle_gamma   90.00
#
_symmetry.space_group_name_H-M   'P 1'
#
loop_
_entity.id
_entity.type
_entity.pdbx_description
1 polymer ?
#
loop_
_entity_poly.entity_id
_entity_poly.type
_entity_poly.pdbx_seq_one_letter_code
_entity_poly.pdbx_strand_id
1 'polypeptide(L)'
;MFSKSLKNALLIGAALACGFAAAGAAATADTPASAPSANAGVDPGKAIVDKACQSCHELGMVTDARHTAKEWTSVIDRMRANGAELSDDDAKQVQAYLTKLYGKPG
;
A
#
# COMPACT_ATOMS: atom_id res chain seq x y z
N MET A 1 -15.24 25.71 19.29
CA MET A 1 -15.55 25.95 20.72
C MET A 1 -14.23 26.24 21.41
N PHE A 2 -14.11 27.45 21.95
CA PHE A 2 -12.86 28.12 22.31
C PHE A 2 -12.20 27.51 23.55
N SER A 3 -10.95 27.06 23.42
CA SER A 3 -10.16 26.58 24.57
C SER A 3 -9.77 27.76 25.47
N LYS A 4 -9.95 27.54 26.76
CA LYS A 4 -10.04 28.53 27.82
C LYS A 4 -8.66 28.80 28.43
N SER A 5 -8.42 30.08 28.66
CA SER A 5 -7.58 30.66 29.72
C SER A 5 -6.05 30.58 29.61
N LEU A 6 -5.52 31.70 29.13
CA LEU A 6 -4.28 32.33 29.56
C LEU A 6 -4.18 32.41 31.09
N LYS A 7 -2.96 32.30 31.62
CA LYS A 7 -2.38 32.84 32.87
C LYS A 7 -1.54 31.78 33.59
N ASN A 8 -0.23 31.86 33.43
CA ASN A 8 0.71 31.85 34.55
C ASN A 8 2.01 32.49 34.11
N ALA A 9 2.23 33.68 34.65
CA ALA A 9 3.44 34.47 34.55
C ALA A 9 4.61 33.74 35.24
N LEU A 10 5.84 33.99 34.80
CA LEU A 10 6.81 34.80 35.53
C LEU A 10 8.20 34.60 34.92
N LEU A 11 8.86 35.73 34.66
CA LEU A 11 10.18 35.89 34.08
C LEU A 11 11.29 35.57 35.10
N ILE A 12 12.23 34.69 34.77
CA ILE A 12 13.64 34.65 35.24
C ILE A 12 14.39 33.81 34.19
N GLY A 13 15.54 34.12 33.60
CA GLY A 13 16.54 35.16 33.75
C GLY A 13 17.61 34.92 32.67
N ALA A 14 18.40 35.94 32.37
CA ALA A 14 19.43 35.92 31.33
C ALA A 14 20.49 34.82 31.54
N ALA A 15 20.85 34.13 30.45
CA ALA A 15 22.13 33.45 30.33
C ALA A 15 22.68 33.66 28.91
N LEU A 16 23.86 34.24 28.89
CA LEU A 16 24.66 34.60 27.73
C LEU A 16 25.29 33.34 27.09
N ALA A 17 25.49 33.43 25.78
CA ALA A 17 26.61 32.87 25.01
C ALA A 17 26.43 31.61 24.15
N CYS A 18 27.23 31.66 23.09
CA CYS A 18 27.62 30.64 22.11
C CYS A 18 26.68 30.46 20.92
N GLY A 19 27.05 31.13 19.83
CA GLY A 19 26.47 30.95 18.52
C GLY A 19 26.75 29.57 17.92
N PHE A 20 25.94 29.24 16.92
CA PHE A 20 26.26 28.25 15.91
C PHE A 20 25.74 28.78 14.57
N ALA A 21 26.65 28.89 13.61
CA ALA A 21 26.34 29.24 12.24
C ALA A 21 26.02 27.98 11.42
N ALA A 22 25.20 28.21 10.39
CA ALA A 22 25.18 27.56 9.08
C ALA A 22 24.24 26.36 8.80
N ALA A 23 23.67 26.51 7.59
CA ALA A 23 23.31 25.49 6.60
C ALA A 23 21.95 24.79 6.75
N GLY A 24 21.07 25.06 5.79
CA GLY A 24 19.84 24.33 5.58
C GLY A 24 20.06 22.91 5.05
N ALA A 25 19.04 22.09 5.20
CA ALA A 25 18.84 20.86 4.46
C ALA A 25 17.34 20.65 4.26
N ALA A 26 16.94 20.60 3.00
CA ALA A 26 15.62 20.12 2.60
C ALA A 26 15.48 18.66 3.03
N ALA A 27 14.60 18.39 3.99
CA ALA A 27 14.21 17.03 4.33
C ALA A 27 13.17 16.56 3.31
N THR A 28 13.64 15.74 2.38
CA THR A 28 12.86 14.94 1.44
C THR A 28 11.79 14.14 2.18
N ALA A 29 10.60 14.08 1.58
CA ALA A 29 9.52 13.22 2.02
C ALA A 29 9.95 11.75 1.96
N ASP A 30 10.15 11.12 3.12
CA ASP A 30 10.19 9.67 3.26
C ASP A 30 8.80 9.10 2.91
N THR A 31 8.68 8.58 1.69
CA THR A 31 7.60 7.65 1.35
C THR A 31 8.03 6.28 1.86
N PRO A 32 7.27 5.61 2.76
CA PRO A 32 7.58 4.24 3.09
C PRO A 32 7.29 3.39 1.85
N ALA A 33 8.35 2.91 1.21
CA ALA A 33 8.28 1.81 0.28
C ALA A 33 7.72 0.59 1.04
N SER A 34 6.56 0.09 0.63
CA SER A 34 5.95 -1.12 1.19
C SER A 34 6.96 -2.25 1.22
N ALA A 35 7.33 -2.69 2.43
CA ALA A 35 8.18 -3.85 2.63
C ALA A 35 7.46 -5.12 2.11
N PRO A 36 8.19 -6.08 1.51
CA PRO A 36 7.61 -7.38 1.16
C PRO A 36 7.04 -8.05 2.41
N SER A 37 5.74 -8.39 2.38
CA SER A 37 5.08 -9.06 3.50
C SER A 37 5.70 -10.44 3.74
N ALA A 38 6.15 -10.65 4.97
CA ALA A 38 6.82 -11.85 5.45
C ALA A 38 5.90 -13.08 5.43
N ASN A 39 5.84 -13.81 4.32
CA ASN A 39 5.34 -15.18 4.27
C ASN A 39 6.13 -15.96 3.20
N ALA A 40 7.38 -16.30 3.49
CA ALA A 40 8.30 -16.96 2.55
C ALA A 40 7.85 -18.37 2.07
N GLY A 41 6.74 -18.91 2.59
CA GLY A 41 6.13 -20.17 2.14
C GLY A 41 4.73 -20.04 1.51
N VAL A 42 4.15 -18.84 1.49
CA VAL A 42 2.83 -18.59 0.89
C VAL A 42 3.05 -17.82 -0.40
N ASP A 43 2.44 -18.26 -1.51
CA ASP A 43 2.48 -17.51 -2.76
C ASP A 43 1.93 -16.10 -2.50
N PRO A 44 2.71 -15.02 -2.70
CA PRO A 44 2.30 -13.67 -2.31
C PRO A 44 1.02 -13.24 -3.03
N GLY A 45 0.80 -13.73 -4.26
CA GLY A 45 -0.44 -13.47 -5.00
C GLY A 45 -1.67 -14.08 -4.33
N LYS A 46 -1.55 -15.20 -3.59
CA LYS A 46 -2.67 -15.79 -2.86
C LYS A 46 -3.20 -14.83 -1.79
N ALA A 47 -2.31 -14.30 -0.96
CA ALA A 47 -2.70 -13.43 0.15
C ALA A 47 -3.37 -12.15 -0.37
N ILE A 48 -2.89 -11.62 -1.50
CA ILE A 48 -3.48 -10.45 -2.14
C ILE A 48 -4.86 -10.80 -2.73
N VAL A 49 -5.00 -11.92 -3.44
CA VAL A 49 -6.29 -12.37 -3.98
C VAL A 49 -7.32 -12.55 -2.88
N ASP A 50 -6.95 -13.25 -1.80
CA ASP A 50 -7.83 -13.43 -0.65
C ASP A 50 -8.26 -12.08 -0.09
N LYS A 51 -7.34 -11.12 0.12
CA LYS A 51 -7.69 -9.80 0.67
C LYS A 51 -8.53 -8.93 -0.29
N ALA A 52 -8.09 -8.80 -1.54
CA ALA A 52 -8.58 -7.78 -2.46
C ALA A 52 -9.82 -8.24 -3.25
N CYS A 53 -9.84 -9.50 -3.70
CA CYS A 53 -10.87 -9.97 -4.63
C CYS A 53 -12.18 -10.36 -3.93
N GLN A 54 -12.14 -10.69 -2.64
CA GLN A 54 -13.35 -11.01 -1.87
C GLN A 54 -14.07 -9.76 -1.30
N SER A 55 -13.52 -8.56 -1.52
CA SER A 55 -14.05 -7.32 -0.95
C SER A 55 -15.37 -6.87 -1.59
N CYS A 56 -15.62 -7.26 -2.84
CA CYS A 56 -16.78 -6.83 -3.62
C CYS A 56 -17.68 -7.98 -4.10
N HIS A 57 -17.15 -9.21 -4.21
CA HIS A 57 -17.89 -10.39 -4.65
C HIS A 57 -17.22 -11.66 -4.11
N GLU A 58 -17.90 -12.80 -4.24
CA GLU A 58 -17.36 -14.08 -3.78
C GLU A 58 -16.14 -14.51 -4.59
N LEU A 59 -15.21 -15.21 -3.94
CA LEU A 59 -13.98 -15.66 -4.58
C LEU A 59 -14.18 -16.81 -5.57
N GLY A 60 -15.32 -17.51 -5.48
CA GLY A 60 -15.68 -18.61 -6.39
C GLY A 60 -15.64 -18.18 -7.86
N MET A 61 -16.11 -16.97 -8.18
CA MET A 61 -16.04 -16.43 -9.55
C MET A 61 -14.60 -16.34 -10.09
N VAL A 62 -13.62 -16.12 -9.22
CA VAL A 62 -12.19 -16.06 -9.60
C VAL A 62 -11.63 -17.47 -9.79
N THR A 63 -11.93 -18.39 -8.88
CA THR A 63 -11.37 -19.75 -8.89
C THR A 63 -12.02 -20.68 -9.93
N ASP A 64 -13.24 -20.37 -10.36
CA ASP A 64 -13.96 -21.11 -11.40
C ASP A 64 -13.58 -20.67 -12.82
N ALA A 65 -13.06 -19.44 -12.96
CA ALA A 65 -12.64 -18.90 -14.24
C ALA A 65 -11.30 -19.50 -14.70
N ARG A 66 -11.11 -19.60 -16.02
CA ARG A 66 -9.82 -19.97 -16.63
C ARG A 66 -9.48 -18.97 -17.73
N HIS A 67 -8.35 -18.30 -17.57
CA HIS A 67 -7.91 -17.24 -18.46
C HIS A 67 -6.44 -17.41 -18.84
N THR A 68 -6.05 -16.88 -20.00
CA THR A 68 -4.63 -16.68 -20.32
C THR A 68 -4.04 -15.59 -19.42
N ALA A 69 -2.71 -15.48 -19.34
CA ALA A 69 -2.07 -14.41 -18.58
C ALA A 69 -2.53 -13.00 -19.01
N LYS A 70 -2.74 -12.79 -20.32
CA LYS A 70 -3.22 -11.52 -20.88
C LYS A 70 -4.68 -11.25 -20.49
N GLU A 71 -5.53 -12.27 -20.56
CA GLU A 71 -6.93 -12.15 -20.14
C GLU A 71 -7.03 -11.89 -18.63
N TRP A 72 -6.19 -12.53 -17.81
CA TRP A 72 -6.11 -12.23 -16.37
C TRP A 72 -5.70 -10.79 -16.08
N THR A 73 -4.72 -10.24 -16.81
CA THR A 73 -4.39 -8.81 -16.72
C THR A 73 -5.62 -7.95 -16.98
N SER A 74 -6.38 -8.23 -18.05
CA SER A 74 -7.61 -7.47 -18.35
C SER A 74 -8.67 -7.59 -17.26
N VAL A 75 -8.81 -8.75 -16.63
CA VAL A 75 -9.73 -8.93 -15.49
C VAL A 75 -9.27 -8.09 -14.29
N ILE A 76 -7.98 -8.13 -13.96
CA ILE A 76 -7.40 -7.36 -12.85
C ILE A 76 -7.58 -5.86 -13.09
N ASP A 77 -7.28 -5.38 -14.29
CA ASP A 77 -7.45 -3.96 -14.65
C ASP A 77 -8.90 -3.52 -14.56
N ARG A 78 -9.84 -4.38 -14.98
CA ARG A 78 -11.29 -4.13 -14.79
C ARG A 78 -11.66 -4.04 -13.31
N MET A 79 -11.09 -4.88 -12.44
CA MET A 79 -11.34 -4.79 -11.01
C MET A 79 -10.76 -3.51 -10.40
N ARG A 80 -9.56 -3.09 -10.82
CA ARG A 80 -8.98 -1.80 -10.42
C ARG A 80 -9.85 -0.62 -10.86
N ALA A 81 -10.36 -0.66 -12.09
CA ALA A 81 -11.30 0.35 -12.60
C ALA A 81 -12.62 0.38 -11.81
N ASN A 82 -13.04 -0.76 -11.25
CA ASN A 82 -14.21 -0.87 -10.38
C ASN A 82 -13.92 -0.51 -8.90
N GLY A 83 -12.70 -0.08 -8.57
CA GLY A 83 -12.31 0.39 -7.25
C GLY A 83 -11.50 -0.60 -6.41
N ALA A 84 -11.05 -1.73 -6.97
CA ALA A 84 -10.12 -2.62 -6.25
C ALA A 84 -8.76 -1.93 -6.07
N GLU A 85 -8.36 -1.74 -4.82
CA GLU A 85 -7.08 -1.13 -4.47
C GLU A 85 -5.94 -2.15 -4.60
N LEU A 86 -5.37 -2.22 -5.80
CA LEU A 86 -4.18 -3.01 -6.11
C LEU A 86 -3.09 -2.09 -6.65
N SER A 87 -1.89 -2.17 -6.08
CA SER A 87 -0.70 -1.55 -6.68
C SER A 87 -0.29 -2.29 -7.96
N ASP A 88 0.62 -1.72 -8.75
CA ASP A 88 1.12 -2.39 -9.95
C ASP A 88 1.91 -3.67 -9.62
N ASP A 89 2.61 -3.69 -8.50
CA ASP A 89 3.34 -4.88 -8.06
C ASP A 89 2.40 -5.96 -7.51
N ASP A 90 1.36 -5.56 -6.77
CA ASP A 90 0.30 -6.48 -6.37
C ASP A 90 -0.40 -7.08 -7.60
N ALA A 91 -0.72 -6.27 -8.60
CA ALA A 91 -1.36 -6.73 -9.83
C ALA A 91 -0.49 -7.76 -10.57
N LYS A 92 0.83 -7.58 -10.63
CA LYS A 92 1.76 -8.56 -11.21
C LYS A 92 1.77 -9.87 -10.40
N GLN A 93 1.84 -9.78 -9.08
CA GLN A 93 1.83 -10.96 -8.20
C GLN A 93 0.52 -11.75 -8.32
N VAL A 94 -0.60 -11.04 -8.34
CA VAL A 94 -1.94 -11.63 -8.56
C VAL A 94 -2.02 -12.28 -9.94
N GLN A 95 -1.59 -11.60 -11.01
CA GLN A 95 -1.62 -12.17 -12.35
C GLN A 95 -0.78 -13.45 -12.45
N ALA A 96 0.43 -13.45 -11.87
CA ALA A 96 1.29 -14.63 -11.84
C ALA A 96 0.62 -15.79 -11.08
N TYR A 97 0.04 -15.52 -9.91
CA TYR A 97 -0.67 -16.51 -9.11
C TYR A 97 -1.90 -17.09 -9.84
N LEU A 98 -2.74 -16.22 -10.41
CA LEU A 98 -3.95 -16.63 -11.13
C LEU A 98 -3.62 -17.41 -12.40
N THR A 99 -2.58 -17.02 -13.13
CA THR A 99 -2.13 -17.76 -14.32
C THR A 99 -1.56 -19.13 -13.95
N LYS A 100 -0.79 -19.22 -12.86
CA LYS A 100 -0.19 -20.48 -12.40
C LYS A 100 -1.23 -21.54 -12.00
N LEU A 101 -2.32 -21.13 -11.35
CA LEU A 101 -3.33 -22.06 -10.82
C LEU A 101 -4.60 -22.17 -11.66
N TYR A 102 -4.96 -21.08 -12.35
CA TYR A 102 -6.22 -20.92 -13.08
C TYR A 102 -5.98 -20.46 -14.52
N GLY A 103 -4.80 -20.77 -15.06
CA GLY A 103 -4.42 -20.49 -16.44
C GLY A 103 -5.07 -21.45 -17.46
N LYS A 104 -5.28 -20.97 -18.69
CA LYS A 104 -5.45 -21.83 -19.88
C LYS A 104 -4.31 -21.62 -20.88
N PRO A 105 -4.01 -22.61 -21.74
CA PRO A 105 -3.10 -22.40 -22.87
C PRO A 105 -3.51 -21.18 -23.71
N GLY A 106 -2.49 -20.48 -24.23
CA GLY A 106 -2.65 -19.28 -25.06
C GLY A 106 -3.13 -19.59 -26.46
#